data_AF-A0A934TIL8-F1
#
_entry.id   AF-A0A934TIL8-F1
#
_cell.length_a   1.000
_cell.length_b   1.000
_cell.length_c   1.000
_cell.angle_alpha   90.00
_cell.angle_beta   90.00
_cell.angle_gamma   90.00
#
_symmetry.space_group_name_H-M   'P 1'
#
loop_
_entity.id
_entity.type
_entity.pdbx_description
1 polymer ?
#
loop_
_entity_poly.entity_id
_entity_poly.type
_entity_poly.pdbx_seq_one_letter_code
_entity_poly.pdbx_strand_id
1 'polypeptide(L)'
;MGRLKTNKKGGVANTLSTYAYNVRSWTKSISSPVFNQTLYYNDKVTAHSYSDYQPAYNGNISAMSWLCPTESTVLRMYNYTYDNLSRLTKADYGENGRITGRFNEQFTYEAW
;
A
#
# COMPACT_ATOMS: atom_id res chain seq x y z
N MET A 1 -23.96 1.87 -2.85
CA MET A 1 -23.38 2.17 -4.18
C MET A 1 -22.91 3.62 -4.16
N GLY A 2 -21.71 3.95 -4.65
CA GLY A 2 -21.25 5.36 -4.67
C GLY A 2 -19.75 5.60 -4.48
N ARG A 3 -18.86 4.76 -5.03
CA ARG A 3 -17.40 4.94 -4.87
C ARG A 3 -16.81 5.62 -6.10
N LEU A 4 -15.84 6.50 -5.89
CA LEU A 4 -15.12 7.19 -6.95
C LEU A 4 -14.38 6.17 -7.81
N LYS A 5 -14.75 6.02 -9.09
CA LYS A 5 -14.07 5.09 -10.00
C LYS A 5 -12.85 5.74 -10.67
N THR A 6 -13.02 6.98 -11.11
CA THR A 6 -12.00 7.73 -11.85
C THR A 6 -12.04 9.20 -11.49
N ASN A 7 -10.88 9.85 -11.44
CA ASN A 7 -10.75 11.30 -11.38
C ASN A 7 -9.77 11.76 -12.46
N LYS A 8 -10.08 12.86 -13.14
CA LYS A 8 -9.18 13.47 -14.14
C LYS A 8 -9.09 14.97 -13.88
N LYS A 9 -7.89 15.46 -13.56
CA LYS A 9 -7.68 16.87 -13.22
C LYS A 9 -7.33 17.68 -14.47
N GLY A 10 -8.16 18.66 -14.83
CA GLY A 10 -7.86 19.62 -15.89
C GLY A 10 -7.80 19.03 -17.31
N GLY A 11 -8.44 17.89 -17.58
CA GLY A 11 -8.50 17.31 -18.93
C GLY A 11 -7.20 16.70 -19.46
N VAL A 12 -6.10 16.74 -18.69
CA VAL A 12 -4.81 16.15 -19.05
C VAL A 12 -4.82 14.63 -18.85
N ALA A 13 -4.23 13.87 -19.78
CA ALA A 13 -4.23 12.40 -19.71
C ALA A 13 -3.45 11.86 -18.50
N ASN A 14 -2.30 12.46 -18.18
CA ASN A 14 -1.42 12.02 -17.08
C ASN A 14 -2.01 12.23 -15.69
N THR A 15 -3.10 12.99 -15.56
CA THR A 15 -3.77 13.23 -14.27
C THR A 15 -4.95 12.29 -14.05
N LEU A 16 -5.22 11.36 -14.98
CA LEU A 16 -6.26 10.35 -14.81
C LEU A 16 -5.83 9.37 -13.71
N SER A 17 -6.61 9.31 -12.64
CA SER A 17 -6.46 8.35 -11.55
C SER A 17 -7.68 7.42 -11.50
N THR A 18 -7.45 6.12 -11.49
CA THR A 18 -8.48 5.08 -11.38
C THR A 18 -8.35 4.37 -10.04
N TYR A 19 -9.49 4.10 -9.40
CA TYR A 19 -9.55 3.50 -8.07
C TYR A 19 -10.27 2.16 -8.11
N ALA A 20 -9.74 1.19 -7.36
CA ALA A 20 -10.42 -0.07 -7.08
C ALA A 20 -10.62 -0.25 -5.57
N TYR A 21 -11.56 -1.11 -5.20
CA TYR A 21 -11.97 -1.31 -3.82
C TYR A 21 -12.20 -2.79 -3.52
N ASN A 22 -12.01 -3.19 -2.27
CA ASN A 22 -12.42 -4.52 -1.81
C ASN A 22 -13.94 -4.57 -1.52
N VAL A 23 -14.43 -5.75 -1.13
CA VAL A 23 -15.86 -5.98 -0.81
C VAL A 23 -16.36 -5.12 0.35
N ARG A 24 -15.47 -4.68 1.24
CA ARG A 24 -15.76 -3.79 2.38
C ARG A 24 -15.68 -2.30 2.05
N SER A 25 -15.48 -1.94 0.78
CA SER A 25 -15.32 -0.55 0.33
C SER A 25 -13.97 0.09 0.62
N TRP A 26 -12.98 -0.64 1.11
CA TRP A 26 -11.65 -0.09 1.32
C TRP A 26 -10.89 -0.01 0.00
N THR A 27 -10.18 1.09 -0.23
CA THR A 27 -9.39 1.32 -1.44
C THR A 27 -8.31 0.26 -1.56
N LYS A 28 -8.24 -0.41 -2.70
CA LYS A 28 -7.27 -1.47 -2.97
C LYS A 28 -6.19 -1.05 -3.97
N SER A 29 -6.51 -0.15 -4.89
CA SER A 29 -5.51 0.37 -5.81
C SER A 29 -5.82 1.78 -6.27
N ILE A 30 -4.77 2.51 -6.59
CA ILE A 30 -4.79 3.78 -7.32
C ILE A 30 -3.86 3.61 -8.52
N SER A 31 -4.36 3.85 -9.72
CA SER A 31 -3.58 3.70 -10.95
C SER A 31 -3.72 4.93 -11.84
N SER A 32 -2.59 5.45 -12.29
CA SER A 32 -2.45 6.53 -13.25
C SER A 32 -1.27 6.24 -14.19
N PRO A 33 -1.12 6.99 -15.29
CA PRO A 33 0.04 6.83 -16.18
C PRO A 33 1.39 7.03 -15.50
N VAL A 34 1.44 7.81 -14.41
CA VAL A 34 2.69 8.18 -13.72
C VAL A 34 2.85 7.51 -12.35
N PHE A 35 1.81 6.87 -11.83
CA PHE A 35 1.80 6.29 -10.49
C PHE A 35 0.86 5.10 -10.38
N ASN A 36 1.35 3.99 -9.83
CA ASN A 36 0.55 2.81 -9.55
C ASN A 36 0.79 2.37 -8.12
N GLN A 37 -0.27 2.25 -7.33
CA GLN A 37 -0.24 1.81 -5.94
C GLN A 37 -1.26 0.69 -5.72
N THR A 38 -0.85 -0.31 -4.95
CA THR A 38 -1.73 -1.36 -4.43
C THR A 38 -1.64 -1.36 -2.91
N LEU A 39 -2.79 -1.43 -2.26
CA LEU A 39 -2.95 -1.59 -0.82
C LEU A 39 -3.46 -3.00 -0.54
N TYR A 40 -2.84 -3.64 0.44
CA TYR A 40 -3.20 -4.99 0.88
C TYR A 40 -3.79 -4.91 2.28
N TYR A 41 -4.80 -5.75 2.54
CA TYR A 41 -5.46 -5.90 3.83
C TYR A 41 -5.35 -7.35 4.27
N ASN A 42 -6.33 -8.18 3.89
CA ASN A 42 -6.34 -9.61 4.15
C ASN A 42 -5.99 -10.45 2.90
N ASP A 43 -5.72 -9.78 1.78
CA ASP A 43 -5.42 -10.44 0.50
C ASP A 43 -3.95 -10.90 0.49
N LYS A 44 -3.70 -12.10 -0.05
CA LYS A 44 -2.32 -12.56 -0.30
C LYS A 44 -1.57 -11.51 -1.12
N VAL A 45 -0.42 -11.09 -0.63
CA VAL A 45 0.42 -10.19 -1.39
C VAL A 45 1.15 -10.97 -2.47
N THR A 46 0.88 -10.64 -3.73
CA THR A 46 1.50 -11.30 -4.89
C THR A 46 2.80 -10.64 -5.32
N ALA A 47 3.03 -9.39 -4.91
CA ALA A 47 4.25 -8.65 -5.19
C ALA A 47 5.45 -9.10 -4.34
N HIS A 48 5.24 -9.90 -3.29
CA HIS A 48 6.27 -10.24 -2.30
C HIS A 48 6.35 -11.76 -2.06
N SER A 49 7.54 -12.27 -1.77
CA SER A 49 7.79 -13.70 -1.46
C SER A 49 8.08 -13.99 0.02
N TYR A 50 7.89 -13.03 0.93
CA TYR A 50 8.34 -13.14 2.33
C TYR A 50 7.27 -13.72 3.27
N SER A 51 7.76 -14.41 4.31
CA SER A 51 6.99 -15.05 5.39
C SER A 51 6.35 -14.09 6.39
N ASP A 52 6.80 -12.83 6.41
CA ASP A 52 6.51 -11.91 7.52
C ASP A 52 5.29 -11.02 7.26
N TYR A 53 4.57 -11.30 6.16
CA TYR A 53 3.28 -10.71 5.88
C TYR A 53 2.23 -11.17 6.89
N GLN A 54 1.56 -10.21 7.54
CA GLN A 54 0.43 -10.49 8.42
C GLN A 54 -0.85 -9.88 7.84
N PRO A 55 -1.85 -10.70 7.45
CA PRO A 55 -3.10 -10.19 6.94
C PRO A 55 -3.87 -9.40 8.01
N ALA A 56 -4.41 -8.25 7.61
CA ALA A 56 -5.20 -7.38 8.44
C ALA A 56 -6.69 -7.45 8.07
N TYR A 57 -7.49 -8.01 8.97
CA TYR A 57 -8.94 -8.15 8.81
C TYR A 57 -9.74 -7.04 9.48
N ASN A 58 -9.11 -6.15 10.23
CA ASN A 58 -9.75 -5.08 11.00
C ASN A 58 -9.82 -3.73 10.25
N GLY A 59 -9.27 -3.64 9.03
CA GLY A 59 -9.23 -2.39 8.26
C GLY A 59 -7.87 -1.73 8.20
N ASN A 60 -6.90 -2.23 8.96
CA ASN A 60 -5.51 -1.81 8.80
C ASN A 60 -4.98 -2.25 7.43
N ILE A 61 -4.11 -1.44 6.85
CA ILE A 61 -3.38 -1.80 5.63
C ILE A 61 -2.21 -2.67 6.09
N SER A 62 -2.17 -3.93 5.69
CA SER A 62 -1.09 -4.85 6.05
C SER A 62 0.19 -4.56 5.26
N ALA A 63 0.06 -4.08 4.02
CA ALA A 63 1.18 -3.77 3.15
C ALA A 63 0.76 -2.80 2.04
N MET A 64 1.74 -2.13 1.45
CA MET A 64 1.57 -1.28 0.29
C MET A 64 2.69 -1.54 -0.70
N SER A 65 2.39 -1.51 -2.00
CA SER A 65 3.39 -1.48 -3.05
C SER A 65 3.10 -0.34 -4.02
N TRP A 66 4.14 0.34 -4.51
CA TRP A 66 3.98 1.40 -5.50
C TRP A 66 5.11 1.46 -6.52
N LEU A 67 4.77 1.96 -7.70
CA LEU A 67 5.67 2.18 -8.83
C LEU A 67 5.37 3.55 -9.44
N CYS A 68 6.41 4.32 -9.73
CA CYS A 68 6.34 5.55 -10.51
C CYS A 68 7.00 5.28 -11.88
N PRO A 69 6.27 4.78 -12.89
CA PRO A 69 6.87 4.24 -14.11
C PRO A 69 7.67 5.25 -14.92
N THR A 70 7.38 6.55 -14.77
CA THR A 70 8.10 7.64 -15.41
C THR A 70 9.42 8.01 -14.73
N GLU A 71 9.62 7.56 -13.49
CA GLU A 71 10.81 7.87 -12.69
C GLU A 71 11.73 6.66 -12.52
N SER A 72 11.15 5.46 -12.41
CA SER A 72 11.89 4.24 -12.09
C SER A 72 11.10 2.98 -12.42
N THR A 73 11.81 1.89 -12.72
CA THR A 73 11.24 0.54 -12.84
C THR A 73 11.20 -0.21 -11.51
N VAL A 74 11.71 0.39 -10.43
CA VAL A 74 11.76 -0.23 -9.10
C VAL A 74 10.37 -0.20 -8.46
N LEU A 75 9.80 -1.39 -8.25
CA LEU A 75 8.60 -1.56 -7.43
C LEU A 75 9.00 -1.42 -5.97
N ARG A 76 8.51 -0.38 -5.31
CA ARG A 76 8.76 -0.13 -3.88
C ARG A 76 7.63 -0.69 -3.05
N MET A 77 7.91 -0.98 -1.79
CA MET A 77 6.92 -1.57 -0.90
C MET A 77 7.19 -1.27 0.56
N TYR A 78 6.12 -1.37 1.36
CA TYR A 78 6.16 -1.44 2.82
C TYR A 78 5.31 -2.61 3.32
N ASN A 79 5.82 -3.34 4.32
CA ASN A 79 5.01 -4.21 5.16
C ASN A 79 4.76 -3.53 6.51
N TYR A 80 3.53 -3.53 6.99
CA TYR A 80 3.14 -2.83 8.21
C TYR A 80 2.84 -3.81 9.34
N THR A 81 3.34 -3.48 10.54
CA THR A 81 3.00 -4.18 11.78
C THR A 81 2.30 -3.21 12.72
N TYR A 82 1.34 -3.73 13.49
CA TYR A 82 0.54 -2.96 14.44
C TYR A 82 0.62 -3.57 15.84
N ASP A 83 0.42 -2.76 16.86
CA ASP A 83 0.09 -3.26 18.19
C ASP A 83 -1.39 -3.65 18.30
N ASN A 84 -1.79 -4.19 19.46
CA ASN A 84 -3.16 -4.63 19.72
C ASN A 84 -4.19 -3.49 19.72
N LEU A 85 -3.75 -2.22 19.76
CA LEU A 85 -4.61 -1.04 19.67
C LEU A 85 -4.69 -0.48 18.25
N SER A 86 -4.17 -1.22 17.25
CA SER A 86 -4.11 -0.80 15.84
C SER A 86 -3.23 0.43 15.60
N ARG A 87 -2.23 0.69 16.46
CA ARG A 87 -1.21 1.71 16.22
C ARG A 87 -0.03 1.09 15.46
N LEU A 88 0.49 1.81 14.47
CA LEU A 88 1.58 1.34 13.61
C LEU A 88 2.88 1.22 14.40
N THR A 89 3.48 0.03 14.49
CA THR A 89 4.74 -0.20 15.22
C THR A 89 5.94 -0.43 14.31
N LYS A 90 5.73 -0.92 13.08
CA LYS A 90 6.80 -1.08 12.08
C LYS A 90 6.32 -0.82 10.66
N ALA A 91 7.20 -0.26 9.84
CA ALA A 91 7.08 -0.21 8.39
C ALA A 91 8.40 -0.72 7.76
N ASP A 92 8.37 -1.94 7.22
CA ASP A 92 9.54 -2.58 6.62
C ASP A 92 9.60 -2.30 5.11
N TYR A 93 10.60 -1.55 4.68
CA TYR A 93 10.79 -1.14 3.30
C TYR A 93 11.40 -2.25 2.45
N GLY A 94 10.86 -2.40 1.24
CA GLY A 94 11.40 -3.30 0.23
C GLY A 94 11.39 -2.73 -1.19
N GLU A 95 12.16 -3.38 -2.05
CA GLU A 95 12.26 -3.10 -3.48
C GLU A 95 12.19 -4.43 -4.25
N ASN A 96 11.43 -4.45 -5.35
CA ASN A 96 11.29 -5.59 -6.26
C ASN A 96 10.98 -6.91 -5.53
N GLY A 97 10.05 -6.84 -4.56
CA GLY A 97 9.61 -7.98 -3.77
C GLY A 97 10.58 -8.43 -2.67
N ARG A 98 11.64 -7.67 -2.40
CA ARG A 98 12.65 -7.95 -1.37
C ARG A 98 12.71 -6.86 -0.31
N ILE A 99 12.64 -7.25 0.97
CA ILE A 99 12.90 -6.33 2.08
C ILE A 99 14.37 -5.92 2.03
N THR A 100 14.63 -4.62 2.01
CA THR A 100 15.98 -4.06 1.89
C THR A 100 16.46 -3.38 3.17
N GLY A 101 15.54 -3.00 4.06
CA GLY A 101 15.88 -2.34 5.33
C GLY A 101 16.24 -0.85 5.22
N ARG A 102 16.36 -0.30 4.01
CA ARG A 102 16.92 1.05 3.76
C ARG A 102 16.13 2.18 4.42
N PHE A 103 14.81 2.10 4.35
CA PHE A 103 13.88 3.11 4.84
C PHE A 103 12.91 2.51 5.86
N ASN A 104 13.40 1.57 6.67
CA ASN A 104 12.57 0.99 7.72
C ASN A 104 12.23 2.02 8.78
N GLU A 105 11.00 1.98 9.28
CA GLU A 105 10.54 2.79 10.41
C GLU A 105 10.05 1.89 11.54
N GLN A 106 10.32 2.30 12.78
CA GLN A 106 9.86 1.60 13.98
C GLN A 106 9.37 2.61 15.02
N PHE A 107 8.22 2.32 15.62
CA PHE A 107 7.56 3.18 16.58
C PHE A 107 7.31 2.41 17.88
N THR A 108 7.53 3.11 18.99
CA THR A 108 7.17 2.65 20.32
C THR A 108 6.21 3.65 20.92
N TYR A 109 5.17 3.15 21.57
CA TYR A 109 4.18 3.97 22.24
C TYR A 109 4.17 3.62 23.73
N GLU A 110 4.03 4.65 24.56
CA GLU A 110 3.91 4.46 26.00
C GLU A 110 2.53 3.89 26.35
N ALA A 111 2.50 3.08 27.41
CA ALA A 111 1.27 2.80 28.12
C ALA A 111 0.99 4.01 29.02
N TRP A 112 -0.29 4.38 29.12
CA TRP A 112 -0.76 5.42 30.03
C TRP A 112 -0.50 5.04 31.49
#